data_AF-B9J9E1-F1
#
_entry.id   AF-B9J9E1-F1
#
_cell.length_a   1.000
_cell.length_b   1.000
_cell.length_c   1.000
_cell.angle_alpha   90.00
_cell.angle_beta   90.00
_cell.angle_gamma   90.00
#
_symmetry.space_group_name_H-M   'P 1'
#
loop_
_entity.id
_entity.type
_entity.pdbx_description
1 polymer ?
#
loop_
_entity_poly.entity_id
_entity_poly.type
_entity_poly.pdbx_seq_one_letter_code
_entity_poly.pdbx_strand_id
1 'polypeptide(L)'
;MTRAAFGQANIERIIRAAKSVGAVVQINLNHRILRPDGLYVILEEFGGVVVKRLEIAGRDDDGEVLIDIIAHNPRHSRKQEKASELQIIGRVAGRFSVM
;
A
#
# COMPACT_ATOMS: atom_id res chain seq x y z
N MET A 1 -11.99 -18.73 10.89
CA MET A 1 -11.19 -17.86 10.00
C MET A 1 -11.00 -16.52 10.67
N THR A 2 -9.77 -16.13 10.97
CA THR A 2 -9.42 -14.86 11.66
C THR A 2 -9.54 -13.66 10.71
N ARG A 3 -9.90 -12.49 11.25
CA ARG A 3 -10.13 -11.22 10.54
C ARG A 3 -8.97 -10.77 9.64
N ALA A 4 -7.75 -11.21 9.93
CA ALA A 4 -6.54 -10.96 9.13
C ALA A 4 -6.56 -11.67 7.76
N ALA A 5 -7.01 -12.93 7.70
CA ALA A 5 -7.04 -13.71 6.46
C ALA A 5 -8.02 -13.15 5.41
N PHE A 6 -9.13 -12.56 5.86
CA PHE A 6 -10.13 -11.93 4.99
C PHE A 6 -9.63 -10.60 4.39
N GLY A 7 -8.82 -9.85 5.15
CA GLY A 7 -8.17 -8.63 4.64
C GLY A 7 -7.14 -8.94 3.55
N GLN A 8 -6.31 -9.96 3.78
CA GLN A 8 -5.24 -10.35 2.86
C GLN A 8 -5.79 -10.88 1.52
N ALA A 9 -6.84 -11.72 1.55
CA ALA A 9 -7.49 -12.23 0.33
C ALA A 9 -8.12 -11.13 -0.53
N ASN A 10 -8.70 -10.09 0.09
CA ASN A 10 -9.24 -8.94 -0.63
C ASN A 10 -8.15 -8.08 -1.28
N ILE A 11 -7.03 -7.89 -0.59
CA ILE A 11 -5.88 -7.14 -1.10
C ILE A 11 -5.32 -7.84 -2.35
N GLU A 12 -5.09 -9.15 -2.31
CA GLU A 12 -4.61 -9.91 -3.47
C GLU A 12 -5.52 -9.77 -4.69
N ARG A 13 -6.85 -9.82 -4.48
CA ARG A 13 -7.84 -9.64 -5.54
C ARG A 13 -7.75 -8.25 -6.17
N ILE A 14 -7.56 -7.20 -5.37
CA ILE A 14 -7.40 -5.82 -5.85
C ILE A 14 -6.10 -5.69 -6.62
N ILE A 15 -4.99 -6.23 -6.11
CA ILE A 15 -3.68 -6.17 -6.76
C ILE A 15 -3.71 -6.86 -8.12
N ARG A 16 -4.25 -8.08 -8.19
CA ARG A 16 -4.32 -8.83 -9.44
C ARG A 16 -5.06 -8.05 -10.53
N ALA A 17 -6.13 -7.35 -10.16
CA ALA A 17 -6.92 -6.56 -11.08
C ALA A 17 -6.32 -5.18 -11.40
N ALA A 18 -5.61 -4.57 -10.46
CA ALA A 18 -4.98 -3.25 -10.64
C ALA A 18 -3.60 -3.32 -11.34
N LYS A 19 -3.08 -4.51 -11.61
CA LYS A 19 -1.80 -4.71 -12.30
C LYS A 19 -1.84 -4.33 -13.79
N SER A 20 -3.01 -4.22 -14.40
CA SER A 20 -3.13 -3.82 -15.81
C SER A 20 -2.99 -2.31 -15.98
N VAL A 21 -2.25 -1.90 -17.02
CA VAL A 21 -2.21 -0.49 -17.44
C VAL A 21 -3.63 -0.01 -17.76
N GLY A 22 -4.01 1.16 -17.24
CA GLY A 22 -5.36 1.73 -17.40
C GLY A 22 -6.38 1.28 -16.35
N ALA A 23 -6.00 0.44 -15.37
CA ALA A 23 -6.90 0.10 -14.27
C ALA A 23 -7.22 1.33 -13.40
N VAL A 24 -8.49 1.45 -13.01
CA VAL A 24 -8.98 2.53 -12.13
C VAL A 24 -9.20 2.00 -10.72
N VAL A 25 -8.60 2.67 -9.73
CA VAL A 25 -8.74 2.33 -8.31
C VAL A 25 -9.48 3.41 -7.54
N GLN A 26 -10.25 3.00 -6.53
CA GLN A 26 -10.90 3.92 -5.60
C GLN A 26 -10.00 4.14 -4.38
N ILE A 27 -9.77 5.40 -4.04
CA ILE A 27 -8.86 5.80 -2.96
C ILE A 27 -9.67 6.50 -1.86
N ASN A 28 -9.47 6.08 -0.62
CA ASN A 28 -9.97 6.78 0.56
C ASN A 28 -8.88 7.74 1.07
N LEU A 29 -9.07 9.04 0.83
CA LEU A 29 -8.17 10.12 1.24
C LEU A 29 -8.29 10.49 2.74
N ASN A 30 -9.36 10.06 3.41
CA ASN A 30 -9.55 10.30 4.84
C ASN A 30 -8.78 9.30 5.70
N HIS A 31 -8.16 8.29 5.08
CA HIS A 31 -7.39 7.27 5.78
C HIS A 31 -5.97 7.78 6.11
N ARG A 32 -5.88 8.66 7.12
CA ARG A 32 -4.62 9.24 7.61
C ARG A 32 -3.94 8.43 8.72
N ILE A 33 -4.62 7.40 9.24
CA ILE A 33 -4.10 6.51 10.27
C ILE A 33 -3.51 5.27 9.58
N LEU A 34 -2.21 5.09 9.68
CA LEU A 34 -1.52 3.88 9.22
C LEU A 34 -2.11 2.65 9.92
N ARG A 35 -2.95 1.88 9.21
CA ARG A 35 -3.34 0.52 9.61
C ARG A 35 -2.59 -0.45 8.72
N PRO A 36 -1.71 -1.29 9.26
CA PRO A 36 -0.39 -1.33 8.67
C PRO A 36 -0.20 -2.34 7.56
N ASP A 37 -1.25 -3.07 7.17
CA ASP A 37 -1.20 -3.94 6.00
C ASP A 37 -2.26 -3.50 4.97
N GLY A 38 -1.81 -3.13 3.78
CA GLY A 38 -2.74 -2.72 2.73
C GLY A 38 -2.10 -2.11 1.50
N LEU A 39 -2.94 -1.84 0.51
CA LEU A 39 -2.57 -1.03 -0.64
C LEU A 39 -2.75 0.44 -0.33
N TYR A 40 -1.70 1.21 -0.57
CA TYR A 40 -1.70 2.65 -0.38
C TYR A 40 -1.22 3.35 -1.64
N VAL A 41 -1.70 4.57 -1.79
CA VAL A 41 -1.23 5.52 -2.77
C VAL A 41 -0.24 6.41 -2.06
N ILE A 42 1.00 6.41 -2.53
CA ILE A 42 2.09 7.21 -1.97
C ILE A 42 2.63 8.14 -3.06
N LEU A 43 3.17 9.28 -2.61
CA LEU A 43 3.98 10.16 -3.46
C LEU A 43 5.44 9.71 -3.33
N GLU A 44 6.08 9.36 -4.45
CA GLU A 44 7.52 9.11 -4.49
C GLU A 44 8.30 10.45 -4.48
N GLU A 45 9.58 10.37 -4.12
CA GLU A 45 10.49 11.53 -3.98
C GLU A 45 10.54 12.43 -5.24
N PHE A 46 10.32 11.86 -6.44
CA PHE A 46 10.30 12.58 -7.71
C PHE A 46 8.91 13.07 -8.14
N GLY A 47 7.92 13.05 -7.24
CA GLY A 47 6.55 13.50 -7.50
C GLY A 47 5.67 12.49 -8.25
N GLY A 48 6.16 11.27 -8.46
CA GLY A 48 5.37 10.18 -9.03
C GLY A 48 4.33 9.66 -8.04
N VAL A 49 3.08 9.47 -8.50
CA VAL A 49 2.03 8.84 -7.69
C VAL A 49 2.00 7.35 -7.99
N VAL A 50 2.24 6.52 -6.96
CA VAL A 50 2.33 5.07 -7.12
C VAL A 50 1.44 4.33 -6.14
N VAL A 51 1.00 3.14 -6.55
CA VAL A 51 0.29 2.20 -5.68
C VAL A 51 1.27 1.12 -5.21
N LYS A 52 1.45 1.01 -3.90
CA LYS A 52 2.32 -0.01 -3.27
C LYS A 52 1.58 -0.70 -2.14
N ARG A 53 2.02 -1.92 -1.81
CA ARG A 53 1.61 -2.54 -0.55
C ARG A 53 2.55 -2.04 0.53
N LEU A 54 1.98 -1.57 1.63
CA LEU A 54 2.71 -1.21 2.85
C LEU A 54 2.41 -2.28 3.91
N GLU A 55 3.45 -2.71 4.61
CA GLU A 55 3.40 -3.63 5.77
C GLU A 55 4.23 -3.02 6.91
N ILE A 56 3.80 -3.14 8.17
CA ILE A 56 4.68 -2.75 9.30
C ILE A 56 5.76 -3.80 9.44
N ALA A 57 7.01 -3.35 9.37
CA ALA A 57 8.17 -4.17 9.65
C ALA A 57 8.52 -4.19 11.14
N GLY A 58 8.20 -3.12 11.87
CA GLY A 58 8.47 -3.01 13.30
C GLY A 58 8.61 -1.56 13.75
N ARG A 59 9.49 -1.35 14.74
CA ARG A 59 9.94 -0.02 15.17
C ARG A 59 11.47 0.00 15.22
N ASP A 60 12.07 1.16 15.00
CA ASP A 60 13.49 1.38 15.27
C ASP A 60 13.76 1.63 16.76
N ASP A 61 15.03 1.85 17.11
CA ASP A 61 15.48 2.09 18.49
C ASP A 61 14.89 3.37 19.10
N ASP A 62 14.51 4.34 18.24
CA ASP A 62 13.86 5.60 18.64
C ASP A 62 12.33 5.45 18.75
N GLY A 63 11.79 4.27 18.44
CA GLY A 63 10.38 3.96 18.47
C GLY A 63 9.59 4.40 17.24
N GLU A 64 10.24 4.89 16.19
CA GLU A 64 9.61 5.22 14.90
C GLU A 64 9.14 3.95 14.21
N VAL A 65 7.96 4.01 13.58
CA VAL A 65 7.39 2.85 12.89
C VAL A 65 8.11 2.64 11.56
N LEU A 66 8.64 1.44 11.34
CA LEU A 66 9.26 1.04 10.08
C LEU A 66 8.22 0.38 9.17
N ILE A 67 8.20 0.79 7.90
CA ILE A 67 7.26 0.34 6.89
C ILE A 67 8.03 -0.32 5.74
N ASP A 68 7.65 -1.56 5.41
CA ASP A 68 8.09 -2.24 4.21
C ASP A 68 7.21 -1.80 3.02
N ILE A 69 7.84 -1.22 2.01
CA ILE A 69 7.23 -0.84 0.74
C ILE A 69 7.43 -1.99 -0.25
N ILE A 70 6.39 -2.79 -0.44
CA ILE A 70 6.46 -4.02 -1.22
C ILE A 70 5.98 -3.75 -2.65
N ALA A 71 6.91 -3.89 -3.59
CA ALA A 71 6.59 -3.92 -5.01
C ALA A 71 6.05 -5.30 -5.42
N HIS A 72 4.97 -5.33 -6.19
CA HIS A 72 4.42 -6.58 -6.75
C HIS A 72 5.07 -6.96 -8.11
N ASN A 73 6.28 -6.47 -8.35
CA ASN A 73 7.16 -6.81 -9.46
C ASN A 73 8.43 -7.44 -8.87
N PRO A 74 8.73 -8.72 -9.15
CA PRO A 74 9.89 -9.42 -8.57
C PRO A 74 11.25 -8.81 -8.96
N ARG A 75 11.29 -7.90 -9.94
CA ARG A 75 12.50 -7.16 -10.32
C ARG A 75 12.77 -5.93 -9.44
N HIS A 76 11.84 -5.56 -8.55
CA HIS A 76 12.03 -4.44 -7.63
C HIS A 76 12.26 -4.96 -6.21
N SER A 77 13.37 -4.54 -5.62
CA SER A 77 13.71 -4.78 -4.22
C SER A 77 12.67 -4.14 -3.29
N ARG A 78 12.45 -4.79 -2.13
CA ARG A 78 11.73 -4.17 -1.02
C ARG A 78 12.54 -2.98 -0.51
N LYS A 79 11.88 -1.84 -0.31
CA LYS A 79 12.46 -0.66 0.35
C LYS A 79 11.81 -0.57 1.73
N GLN A 80 12.61 -0.30 2.76
CA GLN A 80 12.11 -0.03 4.10
C GLN A 80 12.31 1.45 4.38
N GLU A 81 11.28 2.09 4.93
CA GLU A 81 11.30 3.51 5.27
C GLU A 81 10.61 3.77 6.60
N LYS A 82 10.90 4.92 7.22
CA LYS A 82 10.15 5.37 8.38
C LYS A 82 8.76 5.82 7.95
N ALA A 83 7.75 5.49 8.76
CA ALA A 83 6.38 5.94 8.55
C ALA A 83 6.25 7.47 8.45
N SER A 84 7.13 8.20 9.14
CA SER A 84 7.23 9.66 9.13
C SER A 84 7.81 10.24 7.83
N GLU A 85 8.57 9.45 7.07
CA GLU A 85 9.15 9.85 5.78
C GLU A 85 8.18 9.58 4.62
N LEU A 86 7.21 8.69 4.81
CA LEU A 86 6.23 8.31 3.80
C LEU A 86 5.16 9.39 3.59
N GLN A 87 5.06 9.88 2.34
CA GLN A 87 3.97 10.75 1.92
C GLN A 87 2.77 9.93 1.43
N ILE A 88 1.86 9.60 2.35
CA ILE A 88 0.65 8.83 2.05
C ILE A 88 -0.46 9.76 1.58
N ILE A 89 -0.93 9.54 0.35
CA ILE A 89 -2.08 10.24 -0.23
C ILE A 89 -3.38 9.60 0.26
N GLY A 90 -3.43 8.27 0.36
CA GLY A 90 -4.60 7.56 0.87
C GLY A 90 -4.52 6.05 0.72
N ARG A 91 -5.55 5.37 1.22
CA ARG A 91 -5.66 3.90 1.16
C ARG A 91 -6.54 3.47 0.01
N VAL A 92 -6.13 2.45 -0.73
CA VAL A 92 -7.00 1.84 -1.75
C VAL A 92 -8.17 1.15 -1.06
N ALA A 93 -9.38 1.58 -1.38
CA ALA A 93 -10.63 1.06 -0.82
C ALA A 93 -11.27 0.01 -1.73
N GLY A 94 -10.98 0.05 -3.03
CA GLY A 94 -11.56 -0.84 -4.02
C GLY A 94 -11.05 -0.52 -5.42
N ARG A 95 -11.71 -1.11 -6.42
CA ARG A 95 -11.42 -0.89 -7.84
C ARG A 95 -12.71 -0.65 -8.60
N PHE A 96 -12.59 -0.02 -9.76
CA PHE A 96 -13.61 -0.06 -10.79
C PHE A 96 -13.13 -0.97 -11.94
N SER A 97 -13.97 -1.92 -12.33
CA SER A 97 -13.84 -2.60 -13.62
C SER A 97 -14.91 -2.00 -14.50
N VAL A 98 -14.53 -1.44 -15.64
CA VAL A 98 -15.47 -1.37 -16.75
C VAL A 98 -15.52 -2.79 -17.31
N MET A 99 -16.74 -3.32 -17.45
CA MET A 99 -16.99 -4.62 -18.07
C MET A 99 -16.82 -4.51 -19.58
#